data_AF-A0A0M3I3B0-F1
#
_entry.id   AF-A0A0M3I3B0-F1
#
_cell.length_a   1.000
_cell.length_b   1.000
_cell.length_c   1.000
_cell.angle_alpha   90.00
_cell.angle_beta   90.00
_cell.angle_gamma   90.00
#
_symmetry.space_group_name_H-M   'P 1'
#
loop_
_entity.id
_entity.type
_entity.pdbx_description
1 polymer ?
#
loop_
_entity_poly.entity_id
_entity_poly.type
_entity_poly.pdbx_seq_one_letter_code
_entity_poly.pdbx_strand_id
1 'polypeptide(L)'
;MSVNTANTPDGRGVLIYNGEMILLYTKEVVLHFANEPDQVFKGKKVGSLYLTSHRVIFVNHNNEALRSFSMPFHCMRAVKLEQPVFGANYLKGVTLAQPGGNWSGEVTWKLSFNKGGCIDFGQALLKAADMAGNVFMYEAPPPYTGIGPDRPPMPAGSLSGTATAPPAPEQTAPPSYEQATVLPQKA
;
A
#
# COMPACT_ATOMS: atom_id res chain seq x y z
N MET A 1 6.12 -0.52 10.25
CA MET A 1 7.27 -0.82 9.38
C MET A 1 7.87 -2.16 9.79
N SER A 2 8.36 -2.93 8.82
CA SER A 2 8.91 -4.27 9.05
C SER A 2 10.21 -4.54 8.27
N VAL A 3 11.02 -5.44 8.82
CA VAL A 3 12.31 -5.89 8.25
C VAL A 3 12.22 -7.38 7.86
N ASN A 4 12.79 -7.74 6.70
CA ASN A 4 12.93 -9.12 6.21
C ASN A 4 11.61 -9.89 6.07
N THR A 5 10.53 -9.19 5.75
CA THR A 5 9.17 -9.77 5.58
C THR A 5 8.64 -9.67 4.16
N ALA A 6 9.22 -8.80 3.33
CA ALA A 6 8.69 -8.46 2.00
C ALA A 6 9.62 -8.95 0.87
N ASN A 7 10.46 -9.95 1.14
CA ASN A 7 11.32 -10.58 0.14
C ASN A 7 10.96 -12.05 -0.01
N THR A 8 11.15 -12.57 -1.23
CA THR A 8 11.09 -14.01 -1.48
C THR A 8 12.26 -14.74 -0.80
N PRO A 9 12.15 -16.06 -0.57
CA PRO A 9 13.23 -16.86 0.04
C PRO A 9 14.55 -16.84 -0.76
N ASP A 10 14.47 -16.71 -2.08
CA ASP A 10 15.63 -16.61 -2.97
C ASP A 10 16.24 -15.19 -3.01
N GLY A 11 15.61 -14.21 -2.36
CA GLY A 11 16.07 -12.81 -2.30
C GLY A 11 15.96 -12.03 -3.60
N ARG A 12 15.34 -12.60 -4.65
CA ARG A 12 15.25 -11.98 -5.99
C ARG A 12 13.92 -11.28 -6.26
N GLY A 13 12.90 -11.58 -5.47
CA GLY A 13 11.55 -11.09 -5.62
C GLY A 13 11.07 -10.30 -4.41
N VAL A 14 10.00 -9.54 -4.64
CA VAL A 14 9.27 -8.81 -3.61
C VAL A 14 7.97 -9.55 -3.30
N LEU A 15 7.62 -9.66 -2.02
CA LEU A 15 6.34 -10.19 -1.57
C LEU A 15 5.40 -9.02 -1.25
N ILE A 16 4.24 -9.02 -1.90
CA ILE A 16 3.18 -8.01 -1.74
C ILE A 16 1.89 -8.69 -1.28
N TYR A 17 1.03 -7.95 -0.57
CA TYR A 17 -0.25 -8.47 -0.11
C TYR A 17 -1.26 -8.61 -1.26
N ASN A 18 -2.31 -9.41 -1.04
CA ASN A 18 -3.41 -9.50 -1.99
C ASN A 18 -4.09 -8.12 -2.14
N GLY A 19 -4.29 -7.68 -3.38
CA GLY A 19 -4.80 -6.34 -3.71
C GLY A 19 -3.75 -5.22 -3.65
N GLU A 20 -2.53 -5.48 -3.19
CA GLU A 20 -1.44 -4.50 -3.23
C GLU A 20 -0.85 -4.45 -4.66
N MET A 21 -0.97 -3.30 -5.32
CA MET A 21 -0.38 -3.07 -6.65
C MET A 21 0.98 -2.38 -6.57
N ILE A 22 1.92 -2.76 -7.44
CA ILE A 22 3.19 -2.06 -7.66
C ILE A 22 2.94 -0.90 -8.64
N LEU A 23 3.26 0.32 -8.21
CA LEU A 23 3.07 1.56 -8.97
C LEU A 23 4.34 1.95 -9.72
N LEU A 24 5.47 1.95 -9.01
CA LEU A 24 6.79 2.27 -9.58
C LEU A 24 7.85 1.31 -9.08
N TYR A 25 8.88 1.15 -9.91
CA TYR A 25 10.04 0.33 -9.64
C TYR A 25 11.32 1.06 -10.05
N THR A 26 12.32 1.03 -9.18
CA THR A 26 13.64 1.61 -9.44
C THR A 26 14.74 0.65 -9.01
N LYS A 27 15.78 0.52 -9.83
CA LYS A 27 16.98 -0.29 -9.55
C LYS A 27 18.11 0.57 -8.98
N GLU A 28 19.05 -0.10 -8.31
CA GLU A 28 20.32 0.48 -7.85
C GLU A 28 20.16 1.72 -6.95
N VAL A 29 19.19 1.66 -6.05
CA VAL A 29 19.01 2.66 -5.00
C VAL A 29 19.92 2.31 -3.82
N VAL A 30 20.61 3.32 -3.30
CA VAL A 30 21.45 3.17 -2.10
C VAL A 30 20.66 3.60 -0.88
N LEU A 31 20.39 2.66 0.02
CA LEU A 31 19.74 2.89 1.30
C LEU A 31 20.81 3.04 2.40
N HIS A 32 20.67 4.09 3.20
CA HIS A 32 21.53 4.38 4.35
C HIS A 32 20.67 4.83 5.54
N PHE A 33 21.03 4.37 6.73
CA PHE A 33 20.36 4.74 7.97
C PHE A 33 21.25 5.68 8.79
N ALA A 34 20.69 6.80 9.28
CA ALA A 34 21.47 7.78 10.03
C ALA A 34 21.63 7.39 11.50
N ASN A 35 20.59 6.78 12.07
CA ASN A 35 20.64 6.10 13.36
C ASN A 35 20.56 4.59 13.08
N GLU A 36 21.50 3.82 13.63
CA GLU A 36 21.61 2.38 13.43
C GLU A 36 21.23 1.67 14.73
N PRO A 37 19.92 1.54 15.05
CA PRO A 37 19.47 1.01 16.35
C PRO A 37 19.77 -0.49 16.54
N ASP A 38 20.08 -1.19 15.45
CA ASP A 38 20.39 -2.62 15.42
C ASP A 38 21.38 -2.90 14.28
N GLN A 39 22.14 -3.99 14.36
CA GLN A 39 23.14 -4.45 13.38
C GLN A 39 22.57 -4.59 11.97
N VAL A 40 21.27 -4.88 11.85
CA VAL A 40 20.60 -4.99 10.56
C VAL A 40 20.63 -3.67 9.77
N PHE A 41 20.65 -2.53 10.45
CA PHE A 41 20.69 -1.20 9.84
C PHE A 41 22.10 -0.72 9.50
N LYS A 42 23.13 -1.48 9.88
CA LYS A 42 24.51 -1.04 9.74
C LYS A 42 24.98 -0.97 8.29
N GLY A 43 25.58 0.16 7.93
CA GLY A 43 26.23 0.38 6.65
C GLY A 43 25.27 0.72 5.49
N LYS A 44 25.84 0.84 4.29
CA LYS A 44 25.08 1.16 3.07
C LYS A 44 24.57 -0.10 2.41
N LYS A 45 23.31 -0.09 1.99
CA LYS A 45 22.64 -1.20 1.30
C LYS A 45 22.34 -0.78 -0.13
N VAL A 46 22.62 -1.64 -1.10
CA VAL A 46 22.30 -1.37 -2.50
C VAL A 46 21.22 -2.35 -2.94
N GLY A 47 20.17 -1.82 -3.55
CA GLY A 47 19.04 -2.66 -3.86
C GLY A 47 18.04 -2.05 -4.81
N SER A 48 16.90 -2.72 -4.89
CA SER A 48 15.74 -2.29 -5.66
C SER A 48 14.70 -1.67 -4.75
N LEU A 49 14.02 -0.65 -5.27
CA LEU A 49 12.96 0.06 -4.57
C LEU A 49 11.65 -0.09 -5.33
N TYR A 50 10.60 -0.47 -4.60
CA TYR A 50 9.26 -0.65 -5.09
C TYR A 50 8.34 0.34 -4.38
N LEU A 51 7.65 1.18 -5.15
CA LEU A 51 6.51 1.93 -4.65
C LEU A 51 5.26 1.13 -4.93
N THR A 52 4.50 0.84 -3.90
CA THR A 52 3.21 0.17 -4.03
C THR A 52 2.07 1.14 -3.70
N SER A 53 0.85 0.65 -3.83
CA SER A 53 -0.36 1.32 -3.35
C SER A 53 -0.41 1.57 -1.83
N HIS A 54 0.41 0.90 -1.01
CA HIS A 54 0.30 0.96 0.45
C HIS A 54 1.60 1.36 1.18
N ARG A 55 2.75 1.13 0.53
CA ARG A 55 4.06 1.22 1.17
C ARG A 55 5.19 1.32 0.16
N VAL A 56 6.35 1.73 0.65
CA VAL A 56 7.63 1.60 -0.05
C VAL A 56 8.33 0.34 0.43
N ILE A 57 8.83 -0.48 -0.49
CA ILE A 57 9.58 -1.69 -0.18
C ILE A 57 10.96 -1.59 -0.80
N PHE A 58 12.00 -1.69 0.01
CA PHE A 58 13.37 -1.87 -0.44
C PHE A 58 13.74 -3.35 -0.34
N VAL A 59 14.39 -3.89 -1.38
CA VAL A 59 14.92 -5.25 -1.42
C VAL A 59 16.41 -5.17 -1.75
N ASN A 60 17.23 -5.72 -0.86
CA ASN A 60 18.68 -5.74 -1.04
C ASN A 60 19.07 -6.74 -2.13
N HIS A 61 20.03 -6.38 -2.98
CA HIS A 61 20.57 -7.30 -3.98
C HIS A 61 21.56 -8.30 -3.37
N ASN A 62 22.22 -7.89 -2.29
CA ASN A 62 23.18 -8.73 -1.58
C ASN A 62 22.47 -9.51 -0.47
N ASN A 63 22.99 -10.71 -0.16
CA ASN A 63 22.53 -11.50 0.98
C ASN A 63 23.16 -10.99 2.29
N GLU A 64 22.73 -9.80 2.70
CA GLU A 64 23.12 -9.18 3.97
C GLU A 64 22.06 -9.41 5.06
N ALA A 65 22.35 -8.98 6.28
CA ALA A 65 21.40 -9.04 7.40
C ALA A 65 20.06 -8.35 7.06
N LEU A 66 20.10 -7.22 6.33
CA LEU A 66 18.92 -6.55 5.79
C LEU A 66 18.66 -7.04 4.37
N ARG A 67 17.66 -7.91 4.20
CA ARG A 67 17.17 -8.43 2.92
C ARG A 67 16.03 -7.61 2.36
N SER A 68 15.07 -7.25 3.21
CA SER A 68 14.01 -6.30 2.84
C SER A 68 13.69 -5.32 3.94
N PHE A 69 13.19 -4.16 3.51
CA PHE A 69 12.77 -3.08 4.38
C PHE A 69 11.47 -2.50 3.85
N SER A 70 10.37 -2.77 4.56
CA SER A 70 9.00 -2.44 4.14
C SER A 70 8.47 -1.30 4.99
N MET A 71 8.28 -0.13 4.39
CA MET A 71 7.88 1.14 5.00
C MET A 71 6.44 1.54 4.58
N PRO A 72 5.41 1.20 5.38
CA PRO A 72 4.06 1.70 5.18
C PRO A 72 3.94 3.22 5.25
N PHE A 73 3.05 3.81 4.46
CA PHE A 73 2.88 5.27 4.40
C PHE A 73 2.59 5.90 5.77
N HIS A 74 1.67 5.32 6.54
CA HIS A 74 1.33 5.78 7.89
C HIS A 74 2.48 5.69 8.93
N CYS A 75 3.51 4.89 8.67
CA CYS A 75 4.70 4.81 9.53
C CYS A 75 5.78 5.82 9.14
N MET A 76 5.67 6.45 7.96
CA MET A 76 6.66 7.38 7.45
C MET A 76 6.33 8.81 7.90
N ARG A 77 7.36 9.55 8.29
CA ARG A 77 7.26 10.95 8.74
C ARG A 77 8.36 11.78 8.10
N ALA A 78 8.09 13.08 7.97
CA ALA A 78 9.05 14.07 7.51
C ALA A 78 9.80 13.65 6.22
N VAL A 79 9.08 13.04 5.27
CA VAL A 79 9.64 12.64 3.98
C VAL A 79 9.97 13.90 3.17
N LYS A 80 11.23 14.03 2.77
CA LYS A 80 11.76 15.15 1.99
C LYS A 80 12.49 14.63 0.76
N LEU A 81 12.27 15.33 -0.35
CA LEU A 81 13.02 15.16 -1.58
C LEU A 81 14.07 16.27 -1.68
N GLU A 82 15.32 15.87 -1.81
CA GLU A 82 16.47 16.77 -1.86
C GLU A 82 17.16 16.64 -3.23
N GLN A 83 17.36 17.78 -3.89
CA GLN A 83 17.98 17.88 -5.21
C GLN A 83 19.28 18.69 -5.12
N PRO A 84 20.37 18.10 -4.61
CA PRO A 84 21.63 18.81 -4.53
C PRO A 84 22.17 19.10 -5.94
N VAL A 85 22.75 20.29 -6.12
CA VAL A 85 23.39 20.70 -7.39
C VAL A 85 24.53 19.74 -7.77
N PHE A 86 25.22 19.20 -6.76
CA PHE A 86 26.28 18.22 -6.92
C PHE A 86 25.91 16.92 -6.20
N GLY A 87 25.97 15.80 -6.92
CA GLY A 87 25.66 14.46 -6.40
C GLY A 87 24.30 13.94 -6.83
N ALA A 88 23.91 12.78 -6.28
CA ALA A 88 22.64 12.14 -6.61
C ALA A 88 21.49 12.71 -5.78
N ASN A 89 20.33 12.87 -6.42
CA ASN A 89 19.08 13.18 -5.73
C ASN A 89 18.75 12.08 -4.72
N TYR A 90 18.13 12.47 -3.60
CA TYR A 90 17.79 11.52 -2.56
C TYR A 90 16.47 11.86 -1.87
N LEU A 91 15.82 10.82 -1.37
CA LEU A 91 14.73 10.93 -0.42
C LEU A 91 15.27 10.70 0.97
N LYS A 92 14.84 11.51 1.93
CA LYS A 92 15.13 11.33 3.35
C LYS A 92 13.82 11.30 4.11
N GLY A 93 13.73 10.45 5.11
CA GLY A 93 12.56 10.42 5.98
C GLY A 93 12.84 9.67 7.26
N VAL A 94 11.83 9.69 8.12
CA VAL A 94 11.83 8.98 9.39
C VAL A 94 10.78 7.88 9.31
N THR A 95 11.05 6.72 9.90
CA THR A 95 10.08 5.65 9.99
C THR A 95 10.05 4.99 11.35
N LEU A 96 8.83 4.82 11.85
CA LEU A 96 8.54 4.21 13.14
C LEU A 96 8.36 2.70 13.01
N ALA A 97 8.90 1.96 13.98
CA ALA A 97 8.65 0.53 14.11
C ALA A 97 7.18 0.27 14.35
N GLN A 98 6.70 -0.90 13.90
CA GLN A 98 5.39 -1.40 14.29
C GLN A 98 5.54 -2.69 15.10
N PRO A 99 4.54 -3.02 15.94
CA PRO A 99 4.46 -4.34 16.56
C PRO A 99 4.58 -5.44 15.50
N GLY A 100 5.42 -6.45 15.76
CA GLY A 100 5.68 -7.54 14.81
C GLY A 100 6.57 -7.18 13.61
N GLY A 101 7.23 -6.02 13.62
CA GLY A 101 8.10 -5.56 12.54
C GLY A 101 9.52 -6.17 12.48
N ASN A 102 9.87 -7.10 13.36
CA ASN A 102 11.23 -7.66 13.55
C ASN A 102 12.31 -6.66 14.03
N TRP A 103 11.91 -5.49 14.52
CA TRP A 103 12.80 -4.51 15.17
C TRP A 103 11.94 -3.50 15.96
N SER A 104 12.58 -2.64 16.75
CA SER A 104 11.91 -1.62 17.57
C SER A 104 12.62 -0.26 17.51
N GLY A 105 11.84 0.82 17.62
CA GLY A 105 12.35 2.19 17.69
C GLY A 105 11.95 3.03 16.48
N GLU A 106 12.79 4.02 16.18
CA GLU A 106 12.65 4.93 15.05
C GLU A 106 13.93 4.89 14.23
N VAL A 107 13.81 4.95 12.91
CA VAL A 107 14.97 5.02 12.01
C VAL A 107 14.81 6.14 11.00
N THR A 108 15.87 6.93 10.82
CA THR A 108 16.01 7.95 9.80
C THR A 108 16.74 7.31 8.62
N TRP A 109 16.06 7.21 7.49
CA TRP A 109 16.59 6.61 6.27
C TRP A 109 16.89 7.68 5.22
N LYS A 110 17.83 7.35 4.35
CA LYS A 110 18.19 8.11 3.15
C LYS A 110 18.28 7.14 1.97
N LEU A 111 17.48 7.39 0.94
CA LEU A 111 17.44 6.65 -0.31
C LEU A 111 18.07 7.51 -1.41
N SER A 112 19.28 7.17 -1.85
CA SER A 112 20.00 7.88 -2.90
C SER A 112 19.85 7.20 -4.27
N PHE A 113 19.46 7.98 -5.27
CA PHE A 113 19.09 7.52 -6.61
C PHE A 113 20.20 7.87 -7.61
N ASN A 114 21.25 7.05 -7.64
CA ASN A 114 22.43 7.31 -8.48
C ASN A 114 22.16 7.18 -9.98
N LYS A 115 21.11 6.44 -10.36
CA LYS A 115 20.71 6.20 -11.75
C LYS A 115 19.53 7.05 -12.22
N GLY A 116 19.12 8.07 -11.43
CA GLY A 116 17.95 8.89 -11.72
C GLY A 116 16.64 8.30 -11.18
N GLY A 117 15.50 8.86 -11.60
CA GLY A 117 14.15 8.44 -11.17
C GLY A 117 13.71 8.96 -9.80
N CYS A 118 14.56 9.71 -9.07
CA CYS A 118 14.22 10.24 -7.74
C CYS A 118 13.00 11.19 -7.75
N ILE A 119 12.90 12.03 -8.79
CA ILE A 119 11.84 13.04 -8.89
C ILE A 119 10.50 12.36 -9.11
N ASP A 120 10.42 11.49 -10.12
CA ASP A 120 9.22 10.74 -10.45
C ASP A 120 8.80 9.84 -9.28
N PHE A 121 9.77 9.17 -8.65
CA PHE A 121 9.52 8.34 -7.47
C PHE A 121 9.01 9.17 -6.29
N GLY A 122 9.62 10.32 -6.00
CA GLY A 122 9.21 11.19 -4.90
C GLY A 122 7.83 11.80 -5.12
N GLN A 123 7.54 12.27 -6.33
CA GLN A 123 6.21 12.80 -6.69
C GLN A 123 5.14 11.70 -6.60
N ALA A 124 5.43 10.51 -7.13
CA ALA A 124 4.51 9.38 -7.05
C ALA A 124 4.30 8.91 -5.61
N LEU A 125 5.35 8.91 -4.78
CA LEU A 125 5.25 8.58 -3.36
C LEU A 125 4.33 9.53 -2.62
N LEU A 126 4.50 10.84 -2.81
CA LEU A 126 3.65 11.85 -2.16
C LEU A 126 2.19 11.70 -2.60
N LYS A 127 1.95 11.50 -3.91
CA LYS A 127 0.61 11.27 -4.44
C LYS A 127 -0.02 9.97 -3.92
N ALA A 128 0.74 8.89 -3.86
CA ALA A 128 0.27 7.60 -3.34
C ALA A 128 -0.03 7.68 -1.82
N ALA A 129 0.81 8.38 -1.06
CA ALA A 129 0.60 8.58 0.37
C ALA A 129 -0.66 9.42 0.64
N ASP A 130 -0.91 10.46 -0.15
CA ASP A 130 -2.12 11.29 -0.06
C ASP A 130 -3.39 10.48 -0.39
N MET A 131 -3.36 9.72 -1.49
CA MET A 131 -4.48 8.83 -1.85
C MET A 131 -4.74 7.76 -0.78
N ALA A 132 -3.69 7.15 -0.24
CA ALA A 132 -3.83 6.17 0.84
C ALA A 132 -4.36 6.82 2.13
N GLY A 133 -3.92 8.04 2.46
CA GLY A 133 -4.42 8.86 3.55
C GLY A 133 -5.93 9.02 3.53
N ASN A 134 -6.48 9.28 2.34
CA ASN A 134 -7.93 9.44 2.12
C ASN A 134 -8.71 8.11 2.15
N VAL A 135 -8.02 6.97 2.04
CA VAL A 135 -8.62 5.62 2.05
C VAL A 135 -8.52 4.95 3.44
N PHE A 136 -7.82 5.56 4.41
CA PHE A 136 -7.82 5.10 5.81
C PHE A 136 -9.15 5.42 6.50
N MET A 137 -10.20 4.73 6.08
CA MET A 137 -11.48 4.64 6.77
C MET A 137 -11.32 3.64 7.92
N TYR A 138 -10.63 4.07 8.98
CA TYR A 138 -10.66 3.44 10.30
C TYR A 138 -11.86 3.94 11.13
N GLU A 139 -12.66 4.86 10.59
CA GLU A 139 -13.98 5.09 11.16
C GLU A 139 -14.83 3.86 10.84
N ALA A 140 -15.40 3.27 11.90
CA ALA A 140 -16.47 2.30 11.74
C ALA A 140 -17.45 2.85 10.69
N PRO A 141 -17.96 2.01 9.77
CA PRO A 141 -18.97 2.46 8.82
C PRO A 141 -20.04 3.23 9.60
N PRO A 142 -20.50 4.39 9.09
CA PRO A 142 -21.49 5.21 9.78
C PRO A 142 -22.57 4.29 10.34
N PRO A 143 -22.94 4.42 11.64
CA PRO A 143 -23.95 3.55 12.25
C PRO A 143 -25.13 3.46 11.30
N TYR A 144 -25.49 2.23 10.90
CA TYR A 144 -26.57 2.01 9.96
C TYR A 144 -27.83 2.60 10.56
N THR A 145 -28.24 3.77 10.07
CA THR A 145 -29.58 4.28 10.32
C THR A 145 -30.49 3.31 9.59
N GLY A 146 -31.13 2.41 10.34
CA GLY A 146 -32.09 1.47 9.78
C GLY A 146 -33.01 2.20 8.81
N ILE A 147 -33.25 1.59 7.64
CA ILE A 147 -34.18 2.13 6.64
C ILE A 147 -35.54 2.35 7.32
N GLY A 148 -35.90 3.62 7.55
CA GLY A 148 -37.21 4.05 8.02
C GLY A 148 -37.18 5.19 9.04
N PRO A 149 -38.19 6.08 9.05
CA PRO A 149 -38.29 7.13 10.05
C PRO A 149 -38.59 6.49 11.42
N ASP A 150 -37.82 6.90 12.44
CA ASP A 150 -38.04 6.67 13.87
C ASP A 150 -38.31 5.23 14.33
N ARG A 151 -37.26 4.39 14.38
CA ARG A 151 -37.29 3.19 15.24
C ARG A 151 -36.21 3.24 16.32
N PRO A 152 -36.58 3.07 17.61
CA PRO A 152 -35.61 2.98 18.69
C PRO A 152 -34.76 1.71 18.54
N PRO A 153 -33.50 1.71 19.01
CA PRO A 153 -32.59 0.58 18.87
C PRO A 153 -33.15 -0.66 19.57
N MET A 154 -33.32 -1.75 18.82
CA MET A 154 -33.73 -3.04 19.37
C MET A 154 -32.50 -3.79 19.94
N PRO A 155 -32.57 -4.32 21.17
CA PRO A 155 -31.47 -5.11 21.74
C PRO A 155 -31.29 -6.44 20.99
N ALA A 156 -30.02 -6.85 20.83
CA ALA A 156 -29.56 -7.92 19.94
C ALA A 156 -30.11 -9.34 20.22
N GLY A 157 -30.97 -9.53 21.22
CA GLY A 157 -31.47 -10.85 21.65
C GLY A 157 -32.87 -11.23 21.17
N SER A 158 -33.64 -10.34 20.52
CA SER A 158 -35.07 -10.60 20.25
C SER A 158 -35.39 -11.23 18.89
N LEU A 159 -34.39 -11.56 18.05
CA LEU A 159 -34.59 -12.07 16.69
C LEU A 159 -34.79 -13.60 16.58
N SER A 160 -35.23 -14.26 17.65
CA SER A 160 -35.72 -15.64 17.55
C SER A 160 -37.21 -15.65 17.26
N GLY A 161 -37.56 -15.79 15.99
CA GLY A 161 -38.74 -16.61 15.66
C GLY A 161 -39.87 -16.03 14.83
N THR A 162 -39.67 -15.06 13.93
CA THR A 162 -40.61 -14.82 12.80
C THR A 162 -39.95 -14.02 11.69
N ALA A 163 -39.28 -14.67 10.74
CA ALA A 163 -38.89 -14.03 9.49
C ALA A 163 -39.29 -14.93 8.33
N THR A 164 -40.54 -14.79 7.88
CA THR A 164 -40.87 -15.12 6.49
C THR A 164 -40.12 -14.13 5.62
N ALA A 165 -39.20 -14.64 4.79
CA ALA A 165 -38.46 -13.82 3.84
C ALA A 165 -39.45 -13.01 2.97
N PRO A 166 -39.24 -11.71 2.75
CA PRO A 166 -40.00 -10.97 1.77
C PRO A 166 -39.72 -11.54 0.37
N PRO A 167 -40.70 -11.58 -0.54
CA PRO A 167 -40.48 -12.09 -1.89
C PRO A 167 -39.43 -11.24 -2.60
N ALA A 168 -38.50 -11.91 -3.29
CA ALA A 168 -37.49 -11.26 -4.10
C ALA A 168 -38.15 -10.44 -5.23
N PRO A 169 -37.65 -9.25 -5.55
CA PRO A 169 -38.12 -8.50 -6.72
C PRO A 169 -37.85 -9.33 -7.99
N GLU A 170 -38.85 -9.46 -8.87
CA GLU A 170 -38.73 -10.13 -10.16
C GLU A 170 -37.60 -9.48 -10.97
N GLN A 171 -36.53 -10.24 -11.16
CA GLN A 171 -35.40 -9.86 -12.00
C GLN A 171 -35.79 -10.23 -13.44
N THR A 172 -36.40 -9.30 -14.17
CA THR A 172 -36.58 -9.46 -15.62
C THR A 172 -35.21 -9.41 -16.29
N ALA A 173 -34.71 -10.58 -16.71
CA ALA A 173 -33.48 -10.67 -17.47
C ALA A 173 -33.61 -9.88 -18.78
N PRO A 174 -32.56 -9.17 -19.22
CA PRO A 174 -32.56 -8.58 -20.56
C PRO A 174 -32.69 -9.69 -21.63
N PRO A 175 -33.40 -9.42 -22.74
CA PRO A 175 -33.65 -10.43 -23.78
C PRO A 175 -32.35 -10.96 -24.40
N SER A 176 -32.36 -12.25 -24.73
CA SER A 176 -31.25 -12.99 -25.36
C SER A 176 -30.91 -12.42 -26.73
N TYR A 177 -29.62 -12.49 -27.11
CA TYR A 177 -29.02 -11.90 -28.32
C TYR A 177 -29.52 -12.52 -29.64
N GLU A 178 -30.39 -13.54 -29.59
CA GLU A 178 -31.00 -14.19 -30.76
C GLU A 178 -32.11 -13.33 -31.41
N GLN A 179 -32.49 -12.20 -30.81
CA GLN A 179 -33.46 -11.24 -31.37
C GLN A 179 -32.82 -9.97 -31.95
N ALA A 180 -31.55 -10.01 -32.34
CA ALA A 180 -30.94 -8.90 -33.08
C ALA A 180 -31.54 -8.79 -34.49
N THR A 181 -32.26 -7.69 -34.76
CA THR A 181 -32.75 -7.32 -36.09
C THR A 181 -31.59 -7.35 -37.11
N VAL A 182 -31.82 -8.04 -38.23
CA VAL A 182 -30.87 -8.17 -39.34
C VAL A 182 -30.44 -6.77 -39.82
N LEU A 183 -29.12 -6.55 -39.92
CA LEU A 183 -28.54 -5.31 -40.45
C LEU A 183 -29.03 -5.05 -41.89
N PRO A 184 -29.39 -3.80 -42.25
CA PRO A 184 -29.81 -3.49 -43.62
C PRO A 184 -28.64 -3.67 -44.59
N GLN A 185 -28.88 -4.42 -45.67
CA GLN A 185 -27.92 -4.58 -46.76
C GLN A 185 -27.74 -3.25 -47.50
N LYS A 186 -26.47 -2.91 -47.78
CA LYS A 186 -26.08 -1.76 -48.61
C LYS A 186 -26.64 -1.91 -50.02
N ALA A 187 -27.24 -0.83 -50.53
CA ALA A 187 -27.34 -0.56 -51.96
C ALA A 187 -26.01 0.00 -52.47
#